data_AF-A0A8H8J4K6-F1
#
_entry.id   AF-A0A8H8J4K6-F1
#
_cell.length_a   1.000
_cell.length_b   1.000
_cell.length_c   1.000
_cell.angle_alpha   90.00
_cell.angle_beta   90.00
_cell.angle_gamma   90.00
#
_symmetry.space_group_name_H-M   'P 1'
#
loop_
_entity.id
_entity.type
_entity.pdbx_description
1 polymer ?
#
loop_
_entity_poly.entity_id
_entity_poly.type
_entity_poly.pdbx_seq_one_letter_code
_entity_poly.pdbx_strand_id
1 'polypeptide(L)'
;MPTASFRAESRAGSPPGDDLEEDEFVWDMVEELQAHGINAQDIAKLKALSSIPHRKEGICTVSGVRMTSRRNLLKIKGMSEAKVDKIKEASQKILGSSFQTGIQVSDKRKRVLQISSASKSVDNMLGGGFMSQSISEVYGEFRTGKTQLAHTLSVVAQLPPEMGGASGKVTYIDTEGTFRPDRIRAIADRFGVDPEQTLENITYARAYNSEHQARRAYL
;
A
#
# COMPACT_ATOMS: atom_id res chain seq x y z
N MET A 1 4.58 21.17 -44.71
CA MET A 1 4.58 21.45 -43.27
C MET A 1 4.59 20.11 -42.54
N PRO A 2 5.71 19.68 -41.93
CA PRO A 2 5.72 18.44 -41.15
C PRO A 2 4.95 18.68 -39.85
N THR A 3 4.00 17.79 -39.57
CA THR A 3 3.23 17.75 -38.33
C THR A 3 4.14 17.31 -37.19
N ALA A 4 4.52 18.25 -36.32
CA ALA A 4 5.21 17.92 -35.09
C ALA A 4 4.27 17.07 -34.22
N SER A 5 4.60 15.80 -34.04
CA SER A 5 3.99 14.93 -33.03
C SER A 5 4.35 15.49 -31.67
N PHE A 6 3.38 16.14 -31.01
CA PHE A 6 3.48 16.45 -29.60
C PHE A 6 3.41 15.13 -28.83
N ARG A 7 4.58 14.52 -28.58
CA ARG A 7 4.69 13.55 -27.48
C ARG A 7 4.47 14.33 -26.20
N ALA A 8 3.35 14.10 -25.53
CA ALA A 8 3.21 14.50 -24.14
C ALA A 8 4.38 13.88 -23.38
N GLU A 9 5.24 14.72 -22.81
CA GLU A 9 6.27 14.23 -21.89
C GLU A 9 5.55 13.49 -20.77
N SER A 10 5.92 12.22 -20.60
CA SER A 10 5.46 11.38 -19.49
C SER A 10 5.66 12.15 -18.19
N ARG A 11 4.71 11.98 -17.27
CA ARG A 11 4.72 12.54 -15.91
C ARG A 11 6.15 12.63 -15.37
N ALA A 12 6.57 13.82 -14.93
CA ALA A 12 7.89 14.00 -14.32
C ALA A 12 8.12 12.91 -13.26
N GLY A 13 9.21 12.16 -13.42
CA GLY A 13 9.61 11.12 -12.47
C GLY A 13 9.80 11.71 -11.08
N SER A 14 9.68 10.87 -10.06
CA SER A 14 10.12 11.29 -8.73
C SER A 14 11.61 11.67 -8.80
N PRO A 15 12.06 12.68 -8.04
CA PRO A 15 13.48 13.00 -7.95
C PRO A 15 14.29 11.76 -7.60
N PRO A 16 15.50 11.57 -8.17
CA PRO A 16 16.38 10.48 -7.75
C PRO A 16 16.61 10.55 -6.24
N GLY A 17 16.52 9.40 -5.57
CA GLY A 17 16.80 9.28 -4.14
C GLY A 17 18.30 9.26 -3.93
N ASP A 18 18.94 10.43 -3.84
CA ASP A 18 20.30 10.52 -3.33
C ASP A 18 20.29 10.21 -1.83
N ASP A 19 21.15 9.27 -1.42
CA ASP A 19 21.56 8.90 -0.05
C ASP A 19 20.56 9.30 1.05
N LEU A 20 19.36 8.74 0.98
CA LEU A 20 18.48 8.73 2.14
C LEU A 20 19.15 7.77 3.13
N GLU A 21 19.51 8.28 4.31
CA GLU A 21 19.67 7.44 5.50
C GLU A 21 18.51 6.43 5.48
N GLU A 22 18.80 5.15 5.71
CA GLU A 22 17.80 4.10 5.85
C GLU A 22 16.91 4.45 7.06
N ASP A 23 16.01 5.41 6.87
CA ASP A 23 14.90 5.69 7.76
C ASP A 23 14.09 4.41 7.73
N GLU A 24 14.35 3.55 8.70
CA GLU A 24 13.63 2.31 8.94
C GLU A 24 12.14 2.62 8.82
N PHE A 25 11.41 1.83 8.04
CA PHE A 25 9.99 2.07 7.83
C PHE A 25 9.24 1.84 9.14
N VAL A 26 9.13 2.89 9.97
CA VAL A 26 8.45 2.84 11.25
C VAL A 26 6.96 3.03 11.00
N TRP A 27 6.20 1.96 11.19
CA TRP A 27 4.74 2.03 11.23
C TRP A 27 4.29 2.79 12.47
N ASP A 28 3.38 3.74 12.30
CA ASP A 28 2.79 4.53 13.38
C ASP A 28 1.74 3.70 14.14
N MET A 29 2.19 2.77 14.98
CA MET A 29 1.33 1.83 15.69
C MET A 29 0.42 2.53 16.70
N VAL A 30 -0.85 2.10 16.79
CA VAL A 30 -1.87 2.73 17.66
C VAL A 30 -1.50 2.70 19.15
N GLU A 31 -0.59 1.82 19.57
CA GLU A 31 0.00 1.76 20.90
C GLU A 31 0.74 3.05 21.30
N GLU A 32 1.26 3.80 20.34
CA GLU A 32 1.94 5.08 20.59
C GLU A 32 1.01 6.09 21.29
N LEU A 33 -0.31 5.96 21.10
CA LEU A 33 -1.31 6.76 21.82
C LEU A 33 -1.22 6.60 23.35
N GLN A 34 -0.70 5.48 23.84
CA GLN A 34 -0.55 5.25 25.27
C GLN A 34 0.45 6.24 25.89
N ALA A 35 1.53 6.57 25.19
CA ALA A 35 2.49 7.59 25.62
C ALA A 35 1.85 9.00 25.72
N HIS A 36 0.73 9.20 25.04
CA HIS A 36 -0.07 10.44 25.07
C HIS A 36 -1.32 10.34 25.95
N GLY A 37 -1.32 9.42 26.92
CA GLY A 37 -2.34 9.34 27.98
C GLY A 37 -3.63 8.64 27.59
N ILE A 38 -3.64 7.88 26.48
CA ILE A 38 -4.79 7.04 26.11
C ILE A 38 -4.72 5.71 26.86
N ASN A 39 -5.85 5.30 27.45
CA ASN A 39 -5.95 4.06 28.21
C ASN A 39 -5.78 2.83 27.29
N ALA A 40 -5.00 1.84 27.72
CA ALA A 40 -4.78 0.59 27.00
C ALA A 40 -6.08 -0.17 26.63
N GLN A 41 -7.13 -0.09 27.46
CA GLN A 41 -8.44 -0.68 27.15
C GLN A 41 -9.14 0.04 25.98
N ASP A 42 -8.96 1.35 25.86
CA ASP A 42 -9.51 2.12 24.76
C ASP A 42 -8.70 1.86 23.46
N ILE A 43 -7.38 1.66 23.57
CA ILE A 43 -6.54 1.16 22.44
C ILE A 43 -6.96 -0.26 22.02
N ALA A 44 -7.19 -1.16 22.97
CA ALA A 44 -7.68 -2.50 22.69
C ALA A 44 -9.02 -2.47 21.95
N LYS A 45 -9.94 -1.56 22.31
CA LYS A 45 -11.19 -1.35 21.57
C LYS A 45 -10.94 -0.83 20.15
N LEU A 46 -9.97 0.06 19.94
CA LEU A 46 -9.59 0.52 18.60
C LEU A 46 -9.13 -0.67 17.73
N LYS A 47 -8.34 -1.58 18.29
CA LYS A 47 -7.85 -2.79 17.61
C LYS A 47 -8.92 -3.89 17.45
N ALA A 48 -9.85 -4.01 18.39
CA ALA A 48 -10.81 -5.12 18.44
C ALA A 48 -12.08 -4.87 17.59
N LEU A 49 -12.03 -3.99 16.59
CA LEU A 49 -13.25 -3.39 16.03
C LEU A 49 -13.91 -4.20 14.91
N SER A 50 -14.76 -5.13 15.33
CA SER A 50 -15.83 -5.73 14.53
C SER A 50 -17.18 -4.98 14.63
N SER A 51 -17.23 -3.76 15.19
CA SER A 51 -18.48 -3.03 15.51
C SER A 51 -18.76 -1.78 14.66
N ILE A 52 -17.93 -1.46 13.66
CA ILE A 52 -18.33 -0.53 12.60
C ILE A 52 -19.09 -1.33 11.54
N PRO A 53 -20.33 -0.97 11.17
CA PRO A 53 -20.99 -1.56 10.00
C PRO A 53 -20.05 -1.39 8.80
N HIS A 54 -19.65 -2.51 8.18
CA HIS A 54 -18.74 -2.58 7.02
C HIS A 54 -17.22 -2.45 7.27
N ARG A 55 -16.73 -2.39 8.53
CA ARG A 55 -15.32 -2.66 8.85
C ARG A 55 -15.23 -3.77 9.88
N LYS A 56 -14.78 -4.96 9.45
CA LYS A 56 -14.61 -6.15 10.30
C LYS A 56 -13.26 -6.19 11.02
N GLU A 57 -12.44 -5.14 10.88
CA GLU A 57 -11.09 -5.06 11.42
C GLU A 57 -10.85 -3.74 12.15
N GLY A 58 -9.96 -3.81 13.14
CA GLY A 58 -9.59 -2.68 13.98
C GLY A 58 -8.68 -1.67 13.31
N ILE A 59 -8.57 -0.52 13.98
CA ILE A 59 -7.65 0.53 13.63
C ILE A 59 -6.33 0.24 14.34
N CYS A 60 -5.33 -0.18 13.57
CA CYS A 60 -4.02 -0.60 14.10
C CYS A 60 -2.96 0.52 14.04
N THR A 61 -3.23 1.63 13.36
CA THR A 61 -2.28 2.75 13.21
C THR A 61 -2.86 4.09 13.67
N VAL A 62 -1.99 5.00 14.13
CA VAL A 62 -2.33 6.37 14.52
C VAL A 62 -2.91 7.14 13.32
N SER A 63 -2.35 6.96 12.13
CA SER A 63 -2.88 7.50 10.88
C SER A 63 -4.28 6.98 10.58
N GLY A 64 -4.53 5.69 10.81
CA GLY A 64 -5.86 5.10 10.71
C GLY A 64 -6.87 5.75 11.67
N VAL A 65 -6.43 6.08 12.89
CA VAL A 65 -7.26 6.83 13.87
C VAL A 65 -7.52 8.24 13.36
N ARG A 66 -6.51 8.96 12.87
CA ARG A 66 -6.65 10.32 12.30
C ARG A 66 -7.62 10.34 11.12
N MET A 67 -7.53 9.37 10.21
CA MET A 67 -8.38 9.27 9.01
C MET A 67 -9.82 8.84 9.33
N THR A 68 -10.05 8.08 10.40
CA THR A 68 -11.40 7.62 10.75
C THR A 68 -12.26 8.76 11.31
N SER A 69 -13.44 8.99 10.75
CA SER A 69 -14.32 10.08 11.22
C SER A 69 -14.77 9.89 12.68
N ARG A 70 -15.03 11.00 13.38
CA ARG A 70 -15.58 11.00 14.75
C ARG A 70 -16.84 10.14 14.86
N ARG A 71 -17.74 10.27 13.88
CA ARG A 71 -18.97 9.47 13.78
C ARG A 71 -18.71 7.96 13.80
N ASN A 72 -17.65 7.50 13.12
CA ASN A 72 -17.33 6.07 13.10
C ASN A 72 -16.64 5.61 14.38
N LEU A 73 -15.84 6.47 15.02
CA LEU A 73 -15.27 6.17 16.34
C LEU A 73 -16.32 6.10 17.45
N LEU A 74 -17.39 6.88 17.36
CA LEU A 74 -18.50 6.83 18.34
C LEU A 74 -19.37 5.57 18.23
N LYS A 75 -19.31 4.86 17.09
CA LYS A 75 -20.02 3.56 16.93
C LYS A 75 -19.32 2.42 17.70
N ILE A 76 -18.08 2.64 18.14
CA ILE A 76 -17.31 1.68 18.92
C ILE A 76 -17.96 1.56 20.30
N LYS A 77 -18.37 0.35 20.68
CA LYS A 77 -18.98 0.10 21.99
C LYS A 77 -18.04 0.55 23.12
N GLY A 78 -18.52 1.44 23.98
CA GLY A 78 -17.77 1.95 25.12
C GLY A 78 -16.81 3.10 24.80
N MET A 79 -16.96 3.76 23.64
CA MET A 79 -16.36 5.06 23.31
C MET A 79 -17.38 6.19 23.54
N SER A 80 -17.05 7.14 24.41
CA SER A 80 -17.80 8.38 24.60
C SER A 80 -17.18 9.52 23.78
N GLU A 81 -17.91 10.63 23.60
CA GLU A 81 -17.40 11.82 22.90
C GLU A 81 -16.09 12.33 23.51
N ALA A 82 -16.05 12.48 24.84
CA ALA A 82 -14.84 12.90 25.55
C ALA A 82 -13.63 11.97 25.32
N LYS A 83 -13.86 10.66 25.15
CA LYS A 83 -12.78 9.71 24.82
C LYS A 83 -12.31 9.88 23.38
N VAL A 84 -13.24 9.98 22.44
CA VAL A 84 -12.94 10.18 21.01
C VAL A 84 -12.16 11.48 20.80
N ASP A 85 -12.52 12.55 21.51
CA ASP A 85 -11.82 13.84 21.47
C ASP A 85 -10.37 13.71 21.95
N LYS A 86 -10.16 13.09 23.11
CA LYS A 86 -8.80 12.83 23.63
C LYS A 86 -7.96 12.00 22.67
N ILE A 87 -8.53 10.95 22.09
CA ILE A 87 -7.85 10.09 21.11
C ILE A 87 -7.46 10.88 19.86
N LYS A 88 -8.37 11.72 19.34
CA LYS A 88 -8.12 12.57 18.17
C LYS A 88 -7.04 13.62 18.44
N GLU A 89 -7.07 14.25 19.60
CA GLU A 89 -6.07 15.22 20.02
C GLU A 89 -4.69 14.58 20.17
N ALA A 90 -4.60 13.40 20.80
CA ALA A 90 -3.36 12.64 20.90
C ALA A 90 -2.81 12.26 19.52
N SER A 91 -3.66 11.77 18.62
CA SER A 91 -3.27 11.43 17.24
C SER A 91 -2.74 12.65 16.47
N GLN A 92 -3.32 13.83 16.70
CA GLN A 92 -2.90 15.08 16.08
C GLN A 92 -1.55 15.58 16.61
N LYS A 93 -1.25 15.34 17.90
CA LYS A 93 0.05 15.68 18.50
C LYS A 93 1.16 14.80 17.94
N ILE A 94 0.91 13.50 17.77
CA ILE A 94 1.86 12.56 17.17
C ILE A 94 2.15 12.93 15.71
N LEU A 95 1.11 13.09 14.89
CA LEU A 95 1.25 13.24 13.44
C LEU A 95 1.57 14.68 12.99
N GLY A 96 1.48 15.64 13.89
CA GLY A 96 1.73 17.05 13.61
C GLY A 96 0.74 17.72 12.65
N SER A 97 1.08 18.93 12.23
CA SER A 97 0.25 19.75 11.35
C SER A 97 0.11 19.15 9.94
N SER A 98 -1.05 19.35 9.33
CA SER A 98 -1.29 18.99 7.93
C SER A 98 -0.69 20.00 6.94
N PHE A 99 -0.37 21.22 7.38
CA PHE A 99 0.23 22.24 6.52
C PHE A 99 1.73 21.99 6.36
N GLN A 100 2.18 21.95 5.12
CA GLN A 100 3.57 21.70 4.77
C GLN A 100 3.98 22.59 3.60
N THR A 101 5.26 22.95 3.53
CA THR A 101 5.83 23.65 2.37
C THR A 101 6.00 22.68 1.20
N GLY A 102 6.12 23.22 -0.02
CA GLY A 102 6.38 22.41 -1.22
C GLY A 102 7.67 21.58 -1.12
N ILE A 103 8.70 22.11 -0.46
CA ILE A 103 9.96 21.40 -0.22
C ILE A 103 9.74 20.19 0.68
N GLN A 104 9.02 20.36 1.80
CA GLN A 104 8.70 19.24 2.69
C GLN A 104 7.89 18.15 1.99
N VAL A 105 6.95 18.52 1.11
CA VAL A 105 6.20 17.55 0.30
C VAL A 105 7.12 16.84 -0.70
N SER A 106 8.04 17.58 -1.34
CA SER A 106 9.03 17.01 -2.26
C SER A 106 9.94 16.00 -1.55
N ASP A 107 10.47 16.34 -0.38
CA ASP A 107 11.32 15.43 0.40
C ASP A 107 10.55 14.17 0.84
N LYS A 108 9.29 14.31 1.26
CA LYS A 108 8.44 13.15 1.55
C LYS A 108 8.25 12.23 0.34
N ARG A 109 8.17 12.79 -0.88
CA ARG A 109 8.01 12.01 -2.11
C ARG A 109 9.26 11.21 -2.50
N LYS A 110 10.43 11.55 -1.97
CA LYS A 110 11.65 10.73 -2.15
C LYS A 110 11.50 9.33 -1.56
N ARG A 111 10.60 9.14 -0.58
CA ARG A 111 10.26 7.82 0.00
C ARG A 111 9.30 6.99 -0.85
N VAL A 112 8.82 7.51 -1.99
CA VAL A 112 7.94 6.75 -2.88
C VAL A 112 8.79 5.76 -3.67
N LEU A 113 8.66 4.48 -3.32
CA LEU A 113 9.24 3.38 -4.07
C LEU A 113 8.60 3.26 -5.47
N GLN A 114 9.42 2.89 -6.46
CA GLN A 114 9.01 2.59 -7.82
C GLN A 114 9.31 1.11 -8.12
N ILE A 115 8.27 0.33 -8.40
CA ILE A 115 8.36 -1.10 -8.71
C ILE A 115 8.36 -1.28 -10.23
N SER A 116 9.42 -1.87 -10.77
CA SER A 116 9.53 -2.14 -12.21
C SER A 116 8.43 -3.08 -12.71
N SER A 117 7.98 -2.87 -13.94
CA SER A 117 7.10 -3.78 -14.65
C SER A 117 7.86 -4.97 -15.28
N ALA A 118 9.17 -5.10 -15.03
CA ALA A 118 10.10 -5.99 -15.72
C ALA A 118 10.26 -5.73 -17.24
N SER A 119 9.84 -4.54 -17.70
CA SER A 119 9.94 -4.11 -19.09
C SER A 119 10.35 -2.64 -19.18
N LYS A 120 11.54 -2.39 -19.72
CA LYS A 120 12.08 -1.04 -19.87
C LYS A 120 11.16 -0.10 -20.65
N SER A 121 10.46 -0.60 -21.67
CA SER A 121 9.55 0.23 -22.46
C SER A 121 8.33 0.69 -21.66
N VAL A 122 7.78 -0.19 -20.83
CA VAL A 122 6.63 0.12 -19.97
C VAL A 122 7.09 1.03 -18.83
N ASP A 123 8.22 0.73 -18.19
CA ASP A 123 8.77 1.56 -17.11
C ASP A 123 9.04 2.99 -17.61
N ASN A 124 9.59 3.16 -18.82
CA ASN A 124 9.78 4.48 -19.43
C ASN A 124 8.44 5.21 -19.65
N MET A 125 7.40 4.51 -20.08
CA MET A 125 6.06 5.11 -20.24
C MET A 125 5.46 5.52 -18.88
N LEU A 126 5.74 4.77 -17.81
CA LEU A 126 5.26 5.03 -16.46
C LEU A 126 6.12 6.07 -15.70
N GLY A 127 7.27 6.48 -16.24
CA GLY A 127 8.21 7.37 -15.54
C GLY A 127 9.00 6.68 -14.43
N GLY A 128 9.33 5.39 -14.62
CA GLY A 128 10.19 4.58 -13.74
C GLY A 128 9.58 3.24 -13.33
N GLY A 129 8.25 3.15 -13.28
CA GLY A 129 7.52 1.93 -12.86
C GLY A 129 6.23 2.24 -12.09
N PHE A 130 5.70 1.24 -11.40
CA PHE A 130 4.54 1.36 -10.54
C PHE A 130 4.91 2.05 -9.22
N MET A 131 4.25 3.16 -8.90
CA MET A 131 4.55 3.94 -7.70
C MET A 131 3.82 3.41 -6.47
N SER A 132 4.55 3.23 -5.38
CA SER A 132 3.97 3.06 -4.04
C SER A 132 3.17 4.31 -3.61
N GLN A 133 2.39 4.17 -2.53
CA GLN A 133 1.49 5.23 -2.03
C GLN A 133 0.48 5.74 -3.08
N SER A 134 0.17 4.90 -4.08
CA SER A 134 -0.79 5.20 -5.14
C SER A 134 -1.54 3.94 -5.57
N ILE A 135 -2.68 4.12 -6.23
CA ILE A 135 -3.42 3.04 -6.87
C ILE A 135 -3.14 3.15 -8.38
N SER A 136 -2.66 2.06 -8.97
CA SER A 136 -2.45 1.95 -10.42
C SER A 136 -3.47 0.99 -11.01
N GLU A 137 -4.26 1.46 -11.97
CA GLU A 137 -5.26 0.65 -12.66
C GLU A 137 -4.74 0.20 -14.04
N VAL A 138 -4.88 -1.10 -14.33
CA VAL A 138 -4.54 -1.68 -15.63
C VAL A 138 -5.81 -2.23 -16.26
N TYR A 139 -6.28 -1.60 -17.33
CA TYR A 139 -7.50 -1.98 -18.04
C TYR A 139 -7.21 -2.43 -19.48
N GLY A 140 -8.10 -3.25 -20.03
CA GLY A 140 -7.98 -3.76 -21.40
C GLY A 140 -8.79 -5.04 -21.61
N GLU A 141 -8.95 -5.46 -22.87
CA GLU A 141 -9.74 -6.64 -23.25
C GLU A 141 -9.21 -7.96 -22.64
N PHE A 142 -9.99 -9.02 -22.72
CA PHE A 142 -9.53 -10.36 -22.35
C PHE A 142 -8.27 -10.73 -23.16
N ARG A 143 -7.35 -11.49 -22.55
CA ARG A 143 -6.10 -11.96 -23.19
C ARG A 143 -5.07 -10.87 -23.56
N THR A 144 -5.22 -9.64 -23.06
CA THR A 144 -4.24 -8.55 -23.25
C THR A 144 -3.05 -8.57 -22.27
N GLY A 145 -2.96 -9.58 -21.39
CA GLY A 145 -1.81 -9.77 -20.51
C GLY A 145 -1.93 -9.15 -19.11
N LYS A 146 -3.09 -8.62 -18.71
CA LYS A 146 -3.33 -8.07 -17.35
C LYS A 146 -2.90 -9.04 -16.23
N THR A 147 -3.37 -10.28 -16.29
CA THR A 147 -3.00 -11.34 -15.34
C THR A 147 -1.51 -11.65 -15.38
N GLN A 148 -0.88 -11.63 -16.57
CA GLN A 148 0.56 -11.87 -16.69
C GLN A 148 1.38 -10.76 -16.02
N LEU A 149 0.95 -9.51 -16.16
CA LEU A 149 1.57 -8.38 -15.48
C LEU A 149 1.43 -8.52 -13.95
N ALA A 150 0.24 -8.88 -13.46
CA ALA A 150 0.02 -9.10 -12.02
C ALA A 150 0.91 -10.21 -11.44
N HIS A 151 1.08 -11.34 -12.15
CA HIS A 151 2.03 -12.38 -11.74
C HIS A 151 3.48 -11.87 -11.72
N THR A 152 3.87 -11.05 -12.71
CA THR A 152 5.23 -10.49 -12.78
C THR A 152 5.50 -9.54 -11.63
N LEU A 153 4.57 -8.62 -11.35
CA LEU A 153 4.67 -7.69 -10.22
C LEU A 153 4.70 -8.43 -8.87
N SER A 154 4.04 -9.58 -8.77
CA SER A 154 4.04 -10.41 -7.55
C SER A 154 5.43 -10.99 -7.21
N VAL A 155 6.32 -11.08 -8.20
CA VAL A 155 7.72 -11.47 -8.01
C VAL A 155 8.61 -10.23 -7.87
N VAL A 156 8.46 -9.25 -8.76
CA VAL A 156 9.33 -8.06 -8.76
C VAL A 156 9.21 -7.26 -7.47
N ALA A 157 8.03 -7.14 -6.88
CA ALA A 157 7.85 -6.43 -5.61
C ALA A 157 8.69 -7.00 -4.45
N GLN A 158 9.05 -8.28 -4.51
CA GLN A 158 9.88 -8.96 -3.50
C GLN A 158 11.38 -8.74 -3.71
N LEU A 159 11.79 -8.36 -4.93
CA LEU A 159 13.19 -8.07 -5.26
C LEU A 159 13.66 -6.82 -4.50
N PRO A 160 14.97 -6.66 -4.31
CA PRO A 160 15.48 -5.47 -3.66
C PRO A 160 15.39 -4.23 -4.58
N PRO A 161 15.42 -3.00 -4.03
CA PRO A 161 15.25 -1.77 -4.80
C PRO A 161 16.23 -1.60 -5.96
N GLU A 162 17.48 -2.06 -5.81
CA GLU A 162 18.51 -2.05 -6.86
C GLU A 162 18.15 -2.94 -8.07
N MET A 163 17.24 -3.90 -7.89
CA MET A 163 16.68 -4.73 -8.97
C MET A 163 15.29 -4.24 -9.42
N GLY A 164 14.87 -3.06 -8.99
CA GLY A 164 13.56 -2.48 -9.31
C GLY A 164 12.40 -3.03 -8.48
N GLY A 165 12.67 -3.65 -7.34
CA GLY A 165 11.65 -4.14 -6.41
C GLY A 165 11.45 -3.23 -5.20
N ALA A 166 10.86 -3.79 -4.14
CA ALA A 166 10.53 -3.07 -2.90
C ALA A 166 10.81 -3.90 -1.63
N SER A 167 11.50 -5.03 -1.74
CA SER A 167 11.75 -5.98 -0.64
C SER A 167 10.48 -6.36 0.15
N GLY A 168 9.33 -6.39 -0.53
CA GLY A 168 8.02 -6.53 0.10
C GLY A 168 7.34 -7.86 -0.18
N LYS A 169 6.58 -8.38 0.78
CA LYS A 169 5.63 -9.48 0.55
C LYS A 169 4.43 -9.01 -0.28
N VAL A 170 3.72 -9.93 -0.91
CA VAL A 170 2.61 -9.62 -1.83
C VAL A 170 1.32 -10.27 -1.36
N THR A 171 0.24 -9.50 -1.33
CA THR A 171 -1.12 -10.03 -1.19
C THR A 171 -1.80 -10.04 -2.56
N TYR A 172 -2.26 -11.23 -3.01
CA TYR A 172 -2.93 -11.42 -4.29
C TYR A 172 -4.40 -11.81 -4.08
N ILE A 173 -5.32 -10.92 -4.45
CA ILE A 173 -6.76 -11.16 -4.39
C ILE A 173 -7.28 -11.45 -5.79
N ASP A 174 -7.78 -12.67 -6.00
CA ASP A 174 -8.22 -13.17 -7.30
C ASP A 174 -9.72 -13.42 -7.33
N THR A 175 -10.40 -12.86 -8.32
CA THR A 175 -11.85 -13.05 -8.54
C THR A 175 -12.16 -14.08 -9.62
N GLU A 176 -11.21 -14.36 -10.51
CA GLU A 176 -11.42 -15.23 -11.68
C GLU A 176 -10.80 -16.62 -11.49
N GLY A 177 -9.91 -16.80 -10.50
CA GLY A 177 -9.18 -18.05 -10.30
C GLY A 177 -8.10 -18.26 -11.37
N THR A 178 -7.44 -17.18 -11.79
CA THR A 178 -6.39 -17.15 -12.80
C THR A 178 -4.98 -17.15 -12.22
N PHE A 179 -4.83 -17.10 -10.90
CA PHE A 179 -3.53 -17.28 -10.25
C PHE A 179 -2.95 -18.68 -10.55
N ARG A 180 -1.70 -18.75 -10.98
CA ARG A 180 -0.99 -19.98 -11.35
C ARG A 180 0.40 -20.00 -10.70
N PRO A 181 0.61 -20.81 -9.64
CA PRO A 181 1.91 -20.91 -8.97
C PRO A 181 3.07 -21.24 -9.91
N ASP A 182 2.86 -22.11 -10.91
CA ASP A 182 3.92 -22.46 -11.88
C ASP A 182 4.36 -21.28 -12.73
N ARG A 183 3.48 -20.29 -12.96
CA ARG A 183 3.88 -19.03 -13.61
C ARG A 183 4.72 -18.16 -12.69
N ILE A 184 4.45 -18.16 -11.38
CA ILE A 184 5.30 -17.48 -10.40
C ILE A 184 6.70 -18.10 -10.40
N ARG A 185 6.80 -19.44 -10.36
CA ARG A 185 8.10 -20.14 -10.40
C ARG A 185 8.93 -19.77 -11.63
N ALA A 186 8.31 -19.84 -12.81
CA ALA A 186 9.00 -19.48 -14.05
C ALA A 186 9.47 -18.00 -14.10
N ILE A 187 8.78 -17.11 -13.40
CA ILE A 187 9.19 -15.70 -13.29
C ILE A 187 10.31 -15.55 -12.25
N ALA A 188 10.23 -16.25 -11.12
CA ALA A 188 11.29 -16.29 -10.11
C ALA A 188 12.61 -16.79 -10.71
N ASP A 189 12.57 -17.87 -11.49
CA ASP A 189 13.74 -18.42 -12.21
C ASP A 189 14.39 -17.38 -13.14
N ARG A 190 13.58 -16.58 -13.85
CA ARG A 190 14.09 -15.49 -14.71
C ARG A 190 14.88 -14.45 -13.92
N PHE A 191 14.50 -14.18 -12.68
CA PHE A 191 15.18 -13.23 -11.80
C PHE A 191 16.28 -13.87 -10.94
N GLY A 192 16.46 -15.19 -11.02
CA GLY A 192 17.47 -15.92 -10.25
C GLY A 192 17.17 -15.99 -8.75
N VAL A 193 15.91 -15.94 -8.36
CA VAL A 193 15.47 -16.03 -6.95
C VAL A 193 14.78 -17.36 -6.67
N ASP A 194 14.80 -17.80 -5.42
CA ASP A 194 14.22 -19.08 -5.02
C ASP A 194 12.69 -19.11 -5.25
N PRO A 195 12.18 -20.04 -6.08
CA PRO A 195 10.74 -20.09 -6.42
C PRO A 195 9.83 -20.42 -5.24
N GLU A 196 10.27 -21.24 -4.29
CA GLU A 196 9.45 -21.66 -3.16
C GLU A 196 9.37 -20.55 -2.11
N GLN A 197 10.48 -19.87 -1.82
CA GLN A 197 10.49 -18.67 -0.98
C GLN A 197 9.66 -17.55 -1.60
N THR A 198 9.72 -17.39 -2.93
CA THR A 198 8.91 -16.41 -3.66
C THR A 198 7.41 -16.70 -3.48
N LEU A 199 7.00 -17.96 -3.55
CA LEU A 199 5.61 -18.38 -3.32
C LEU A 199 5.18 -18.21 -1.87
N GLU A 200 6.05 -18.51 -0.90
CA GLU A 200 5.76 -18.33 0.53
C GLU A 200 5.51 -16.85 0.89
N ASN A 201 6.16 -15.93 0.18
CA ASN A 201 5.96 -14.50 0.34
C ASN A 201 4.70 -13.95 -0.36
N ILE A 202 3.92 -14.80 -1.05
CA ILE A 202 2.66 -14.42 -1.69
C ILE A 202 1.48 -14.95 -0.87
N THR A 203 0.75 -14.06 -0.21
CA THR A 203 -0.52 -14.38 0.44
C THR A 203 -1.65 -14.33 -0.59
N TYR A 204 -2.20 -15.48 -0.94
CA TYR A 204 -3.28 -15.58 -1.94
C TYR A 204 -4.66 -15.76 -1.31
N ALA A 205 -5.66 -15.05 -1.85
CA ALA A 205 -7.06 -15.25 -1.49
C ALA A 205 -7.98 -15.17 -2.73
N ARG A 206 -8.89 -16.15 -2.86
CA ARG A 206 -9.95 -16.13 -3.87
C ARG A 206 -11.21 -15.45 -3.33
N ALA A 207 -11.71 -14.44 -4.04
CA ALA A 207 -12.96 -13.77 -3.74
C ALA A 207 -14.07 -14.23 -4.72
N TYR A 208 -15.13 -14.84 -4.19
CA TYR A 208 -16.24 -15.37 -4.99
C TYR A 208 -17.38 -14.37 -5.21
N ASN A 209 -17.41 -13.30 -4.42
CA ASN A 209 -18.42 -12.25 -4.48
C ASN A 209 -17.82 -10.94 -3.91
N SER A 210 -18.55 -9.84 -4.06
CA SER A 210 -18.12 -8.51 -3.62
C SER A 210 -17.96 -8.40 -2.11
N GLU A 211 -18.77 -9.09 -1.30
CA GLU A 211 -18.60 -9.12 0.15
C GLU A 211 -17.30 -9.82 0.56
N HIS A 212 -16.96 -10.93 -0.10
CA HIS A 212 -15.70 -11.64 0.11
C HIS A 212 -14.51 -10.78 -0.30
N GLN A 213 -14.59 -10.10 -1.45
CA GLN A 213 -13.53 -9.19 -1.89
C GLN A 213 -13.33 -8.05 -0.89
N ALA A 214 -14.41 -7.40 -0.48
CA ALA A 214 -14.34 -6.34 0.53
C ALA A 214 -13.69 -6.86 1.81
N ARG A 215 -14.03 -8.07 2.27
CA ARG A 215 -13.42 -8.68 3.46
C ARG A 215 -11.93 -9.00 3.29
N ARG A 216 -11.48 -9.38 2.10
CA ARG A 216 -10.07 -9.76 1.83
C ARG A 216 -9.18 -8.57 1.53
N ALA A 217 -9.73 -7.46 1.03
CA ALA A 217 -8.99 -6.23 0.77
C ALA A 217 -8.55 -5.49 2.05
N TYR A 218 -8.96 -5.96 3.23
CA TYR A 218 -8.51 -5.43 4.52
C TYR A 218 -7.42 -6.28 5.20
N LEU A 219 -7.08 -7.47 4.67
CA LEU A 219 -5.95 -8.30 5.16
C LEU A 219 -4.59 -7.63 4.92
#